data_AF-A0A7J4PPC7-F1
#
_entry.id   AF-A0A7J4PPC7-F1
#
_cell.length_a   1.000
_cell.length_b   1.000
_cell.length_c   1.000
_cell.angle_alpha   90.00
_cell.angle_beta   90.00
_cell.angle_gamma   90.00
#
_symmetry.space_group_name_H-M   'P 1'
#
loop_
_entity.id
_entity.type
_entity.pdbx_description
1 polymer ?
#
loop_
_entity_poly.entity_id
_entity_poly.type
_entity_poly.pdbx_seq_one_letter_code
_entity_poly.pdbx_strand_id
1 'polypeptide(L)'
;MKLIPLILIILLMICPLTGFGNRVELANFSGDPSYTLLIQTSNTQLNPGDPFKIELFITGFGDVELSKLYVNIPEQLPNNGTINFTKRKYEYLNPSKVRASYEPNTTSPGFYHLISEDIYRMVDINEIEWLEEAFQRTDLIGASGLILGETKTINNPIYSAPYTIDFIIAENASAGDYKIPILYTYGNSDRWYQDERVVDLHVNYIYDSEHFKWLIYSVTFLAGLAGLEYILKSLKQLWNWLKRLCDC
;
A
#
# COMPACT_ATOMS: atom_id res chain seq x y z
N MET A 1 31.66 22.93 57.78
CA MET A 1 31.40 21.50 57.48
C MET A 1 29.92 21.30 57.14
N LYS A 2 29.43 21.69 55.94
CA LYS A 2 28.05 21.41 55.43
C LYS A 2 27.95 21.51 53.89
N LEU A 3 28.95 21.05 53.13
CA LEU A 3 28.90 21.07 51.64
C LEU A 3 28.35 19.77 51.02
N ILE A 4 28.35 18.67 51.78
CA ILE A 4 27.93 17.35 51.32
C ILE A 4 26.41 17.26 51.00
N PRO A 5 25.48 17.86 51.77
CA PRO A 5 24.06 17.68 51.47
C PRO A 5 23.59 18.43 50.22
N LEU A 6 24.27 19.52 49.83
CA LEU A 6 23.88 20.32 48.66
C LEU A 6 24.25 19.61 47.34
N ILE A 7 25.40 18.94 47.29
CA ILE A 7 25.85 18.18 46.12
C ILE A 7 24.95 16.97 45.86
N LEU A 8 24.44 16.32 46.91
CA LEU A 8 23.53 15.18 46.77
C LEU A 8 22.17 15.58 46.19
N ILE A 9 21.65 16.76 46.56
CA ILE A 9 20.38 17.29 46.05
C ILE A 9 20.51 17.70 44.58
N ILE A 10 21.65 18.30 44.20
CA ILE A 10 21.92 18.67 42.81
C ILE A 10 22.09 17.40 41.94
N LEU A 11 22.75 16.34 42.45
CA LEU A 11 22.86 15.06 41.73
C LEU A 11 21.49 14.37 41.54
N LEU A 12 20.59 14.46 42.53
CA LEU A 12 19.23 13.91 42.43
C LEU A 12 18.33 14.69 41.46
N MET A 13 18.58 16.00 41.25
CA MET A 13 17.84 16.79 40.26
C MET A 13 18.39 16.70 38.83
N ILE A 14 19.65 16.30 38.66
CA ILE A 14 20.26 16.07 37.33
C ILE A 14 20.05 14.63 36.85
N CYS A 15 19.62 13.71 37.73
CA CYS A 15 19.19 12.39 37.29
C CYS A 15 17.85 12.59 36.54
N PRO A 16 17.81 12.51 35.19
CA PRO A 16 16.52 12.45 34.53
C PRO A 16 15.77 11.30 35.17
N LEU A 17 14.54 11.55 35.63
CA LEU A 17 13.57 10.47 35.78
C LEU A 17 13.42 9.85 34.38
N THR A 18 14.34 8.98 34.01
CA THR A 18 14.10 7.95 33.02
C THR A 18 13.02 7.13 33.66
N GLY A 19 11.77 7.47 33.33
CA GLY A 19 10.66 6.59 33.57
C GLY A 19 11.06 5.27 32.95
N PHE A 20 11.46 4.32 33.79
CA PHE A 20 11.45 2.91 33.48
C PHE A 20 9.97 2.58 33.29
N GLY A 21 9.42 2.99 32.15
CA GLY A 21 8.24 2.34 31.61
C GLY A 21 8.63 0.89 31.54
N ASN A 22 7.92 0.04 32.28
CA ASN A 22 8.07 -1.41 32.23
C ASN A 22 8.08 -1.80 30.75
N ARG A 23 9.29 -1.99 30.18
CA ARG A 23 9.42 -2.63 28.88
C ARG A 23 8.93 -4.03 29.17
N VAL A 24 7.76 -4.34 28.64
CA VAL A 24 7.26 -5.71 28.56
C VAL A 24 8.43 -6.51 28.01
N GLU A 25 8.96 -7.46 28.79
CA GLU A 25 10.00 -8.36 28.32
C GLU A 25 9.36 -9.18 27.19
N LEU A 26 9.59 -8.74 25.96
CA LEU A 26 9.23 -9.51 24.78
C LEU A 26 9.97 -10.84 24.91
N ALA A 27 9.26 -11.95 24.72
CA ALA A 27 9.89 -13.26 24.73
C ALA A 27 11.00 -13.27 23.69
N ASN A 28 12.25 -13.47 24.11
CA ASN A 28 13.39 -13.54 23.21
C ASN A 28 13.17 -14.69 22.23
N PHE A 29 13.15 -14.38 20.93
CA PHE A 29 13.02 -15.41 19.92
C PHE A 29 14.39 -16.05 19.66
N SER A 30 14.48 -17.38 19.82
CA SER A 30 15.66 -18.12 19.41
C SER A 30 15.55 -18.52 17.93
N GLY A 31 16.18 -17.77 17.04
CA GLY A 31 16.25 -18.11 15.62
C GLY A 31 16.57 -16.92 14.73
N ASP A 32 16.80 -17.20 13.44
CA ASP A 32 16.93 -16.15 12.43
C ASP A 32 15.55 -15.52 12.16
N PRO A 33 15.45 -14.18 12.08
CA PRO A 33 14.19 -13.54 11.73
C PRO A 33 13.79 -13.89 10.29
N SER A 34 12.49 -14.06 10.07
CA SER A 34 11.92 -14.35 8.76
C SER A 34 10.68 -13.49 8.55
N TYR A 35 10.83 -12.46 7.75
CA TYR A 35 9.78 -11.51 7.42
C TYR A 35 9.57 -11.40 5.90
N THR A 36 8.32 -11.14 5.52
CA THR A 36 7.94 -10.83 4.14
C THR A 36 7.11 -9.54 4.09
N LEU A 37 7.29 -8.82 2.99
CA LEU A 37 6.47 -7.71 2.59
C LEU A 37 5.27 -8.23 1.79
N LEU A 38 4.07 -7.91 2.26
CA LEU A 38 2.84 -8.10 1.51
C LEU A 38 2.39 -6.76 0.94
N ILE A 39 1.89 -6.79 -0.29
CA ILE A 39 1.44 -5.60 -1.00
C ILE A 39 -0.01 -5.78 -1.42
N GLN A 40 -0.80 -4.75 -1.19
CA GLN A 40 -2.16 -4.63 -1.70
C GLN A 40 -2.28 -3.32 -2.48
N THR A 41 -2.98 -3.36 -3.61
CA THR A 41 -3.25 -2.19 -4.46
C THR A 41 -4.73 -2.09 -4.74
N SER A 42 -5.24 -0.87 -4.96
CA SER A 42 -6.66 -0.65 -5.28
C SER A 42 -7.03 -1.16 -6.68
N ASN A 43 -6.29 -0.75 -7.71
CA ASN A 43 -6.47 -1.12 -9.12
C ASN A 43 -5.13 -0.98 -9.86
N THR A 44 -4.79 -1.94 -10.73
CA THR A 44 -3.55 -1.94 -11.51
C THR A 44 -3.71 -1.44 -12.95
N GLN A 45 -4.94 -1.18 -13.42
CA GLN A 45 -5.21 -0.57 -14.73
C GLN A 45 -5.78 0.85 -14.53
N LEU A 46 -4.97 1.85 -14.82
CA LEU A 46 -5.29 3.25 -14.53
C LEU A 46 -5.22 4.12 -15.77
N ASN A 47 -6.04 5.17 -15.81
CA ASN A 47 -5.90 6.25 -16.77
C ASN A 47 -4.99 7.35 -16.19
N PRO A 48 -4.41 8.22 -17.04
CA PRO A 48 -3.87 9.49 -16.58
C PRO A 48 -4.91 10.24 -15.72
N GLY A 49 -4.46 10.82 -14.59
CA GLY A 49 -5.32 11.50 -13.62
C GLY A 49 -5.94 10.59 -12.55
N ASP A 50 -5.90 9.27 -12.69
CA ASP A 50 -6.47 8.36 -11.68
C ASP A 50 -5.61 8.30 -10.41
N PRO A 51 -6.21 8.15 -9.21
CA PRO A 51 -5.47 7.92 -7.99
C PRO A 51 -4.97 6.47 -7.91
N PHE A 52 -3.72 6.30 -7.51
CA PHE A 52 -3.12 5.00 -7.22
C PHE A 52 -2.68 4.92 -5.75
N LYS A 53 -2.95 3.76 -5.14
CA LYS A 53 -2.62 3.48 -3.74
C LYS A 53 -1.95 2.13 -3.62
N ILE A 54 -0.83 2.10 -2.91
CA ILE A 54 -0.10 0.90 -2.50
C ILE A 54 -0.16 0.81 -0.98
N GLU A 55 -0.67 -0.29 -0.46
CA GLU A 55 -0.73 -0.64 0.94
C GLU A 55 0.32 -1.71 1.24
N LEU A 56 1.18 -1.45 2.23
CA LEU A 56 2.30 -2.31 2.57
C LEU A 56 2.11 -2.90 3.95
N PHE A 57 2.14 -4.23 4.05
CA PHE A 57 2.10 -4.97 5.31
C PHE A 57 3.39 -5.75 5.48
N ILE A 58 3.83 -5.86 6.73
CA ILE A 58 5.02 -6.64 7.10
C ILE A 58 4.55 -7.72 8.06
N THR A 59 4.80 -8.97 7.70
CA THR A 59 4.44 -10.15 8.48
C THR A 59 5.65 -11.07 8.59
N GLY A 60 5.73 -11.83 9.67
CA GLY A 60 6.87 -12.70 9.93
C GLY A 60 7.04 -13.05 11.39
N PHE A 61 8.26 -13.47 11.73
CA PHE A 61 8.62 -13.81 13.10
C PHE A 61 10.10 -13.57 13.36
N GLY A 62 10.43 -13.30 14.62
CA GLY A 62 11.79 -13.15 15.14
C GLY A 62 12.25 -11.71 15.37
N ASP A 63 13.36 -11.56 16.09
CA ASP A 63 13.82 -10.24 16.50
C ASP A 63 14.47 -9.49 15.33
N VAL A 64 14.17 -8.19 15.20
CA VAL A 64 14.74 -7.30 14.18
C VAL A 64 15.30 -6.07 14.87
N GLU A 65 16.59 -5.79 14.65
CA GLU A 65 17.28 -4.65 15.25
C GLU A 65 17.22 -3.42 14.34
N LEU A 66 17.32 -3.64 13.03
CA LEU A 66 17.27 -2.56 12.05
C LEU A 66 16.57 -3.03 10.79
N SER A 67 15.72 -2.16 10.25
CA SER A 67 15.08 -2.41 8.97
C SER A 67 14.78 -1.13 8.22
N LYS A 68 14.67 -1.28 6.90
CA LYS A 68 14.37 -0.20 5.97
C LYS A 68 13.50 -0.69 4.82
N LEU A 69 12.70 0.22 4.32
CA LEU A 69 11.97 0.12 3.07
C LEU A 69 12.68 0.99 2.03
N TYR A 70 12.87 0.48 0.82
CA TYR A 70 13.26 1.26 -0.34
C TYR A 70 12.20 1.10 -1.43
N VAL A 71 11.79 2.22 -2.01
CA VAL A 71 10.75 2.30 -3.04
C VAL A 71 11.31 3.08 -4.22
N ASN A 72 11.06 2.60 -5.43
CA ASN A 72 11.41 3.32 -6.64
C ASN A 72 10.22 3.35 -7.61
N ILE A 73 9.53 4.49 -7.66
CA ILE A 73 8.44 4.74 -8.62
C ILE A 73 9.02 5.50 -9.82
N PRO A 74 8.78 5.06 -11.06
CA PRO A 74 9.16 5.81 -12.25
C PRO A 74 8.69 7.28 -12.19
N GLU A 75 9.61 8.24 -12.40
CA GLU A 75 9.36 9.67 -12.17
C GLU A 75 8.20 10.25 -12.98
N GLN A 76 7.90 9.66 -14.13
CA GLN A 76 6.79 10.06 -15.01
C GLN A 76 5.41 9.62 -14.52
N LEU A 77 5.32 8.76 -13.50
CA LEU A 77 4.03 8.30 -12.98
C LEU A 77 3.39 9.31 -12.03
N PRO A 78 4.03 9.82 -10.97
CA PRO A 78 3.36 10.72 -10.05
C PRO A 78 3.18 12.11 -10.64
N ASN A 79 1.96 12.65 -10.51
CA ASN A 79 1.70 14.04 -10.86
C ASN A 79 2.60 14.97 -10.04
N ASN A 80 3.29 15.90 -10.71
CA ASN A 80 4.31 16.78 -10.14
C ASN A 80 5.56 16.09 -9.57
N GLY A 81 5.78 14.80 -9.84
CA GLY A 81 6.97 14.08 -9.34
C GLY A 81 7.01 13.92 -7.82
N THR A 82 5.86 13.98 -7.15
CA THR A 82 5.75 13.80 -5.69
C THR A 82 4.75 12.71 -5.35
N ILE A 83 5.01 12.01 -4.25
CA ILE A 83 4.11 11.00 -3.70
C ILE A 83 3.79 11.34 -2.24
N ASN A 84 2.65 10.85 -1.74
CA ASN A 84 2.32 10.87 -0.33
C ASN A 84 2.65 9.53 0.28
N PHE A 85 3.61 9.51 1.20
CA PHE A 85 3.95 8.36 2.02
C PHE A 85 3.38 8.55 3.41
N THR A 86 2.46 7.68 3.81
CA THR A 86 1.86 7.72 5.14
C THR A 86 2.38 6.56 5.96
N LYS A 87 2.95 6.86 7.14
CA LYS A 87 3.34 5.85 8.13
C LYS A 87 2.37 5.84 9.29
N ARG A 88 2.12 4.65 9.83
CA ARG A 88 1.36 4.44 11.06
C ARG A 88 2.32 4.56 12.25
N LYS A 89 1.99 5.46 13.18
CA LYS A 89 2.69 5.64 14.44
C LYS A 89 1.92 4.94 15.55
N TYR A 90 2.65 4.25 16.42
CA TYR A 90 2.09 3.56 17.56
C TYR A 90 2.45 4.33 18.84
N GLU A 91 1.46 4.59 19.68
CA GLU A 91 1.60 5.20 21.00
C GLU A 91 1.10 4.19 22.03
N TYR A 92 2.01 3.71 22.88
CA TYR A 92 1.66 2.79 23.96
C TYR A 92 1.01 3.57 25.09
N LEU A 93 -0.24 3.24 25.40
CA LEU A 93 -0.93 3.78 26.56
C LEU A 93 -0.65 2.90 27.78
N ASN A 94 -0.58 1.59 27.58
CA ASN A 94 -0.17 0.55 28.54
C ASN A 94 0.17 -0.75 27.78
N PRO A 95 0.66 -1.82 28.45
CA PRO A 95 1.05 -3.08 27.79
C PRO A 95 -0.01 -3.67 26.85
N SER A 96 -1.29 -3.53 27.20
CA SER A 96 -2.42 -4.14 26.50
C SER A 96 -3.19 -3.14 25.61
N LYS A 97 -2.78 -1.86 25.55
CA LYS A 97 -3.46 -0.80 24.79
C LYS A 97 -2.48 0.05 24.01
N VAL A 98 -2.60 -0.05 22.68
CA VAL A 98 -1.85 0.75 21.72
C VAL A 98 -2.81 1.67 20.97
N ARG A 99 -2.50 2.96 20.95
CA ARG A 99 -3.15 3.92 20.06
C ARG A 99 -2.34 4.00 18.77
N ALA A 100 -3.01 4.00 17.63
CA ALA A 100 -2.37 4.28 16.36
C ALA A 100 -2.79 5.64 15.80
N SER A 101 -1.85 6.35 15.19
CA SER A 101 -2.09 7.56 14.39
C SER A 101 -1.36 7.47 13.06
N TYR A 102 -1.69 8.34 12.12
CA TYR A 102 -1.07 8.39 10.80
C TYR A 102 -0.27 9.69 10.65
N GLU A 103 0.94 9.56 10.12
CA GLU A 103 1.85 10.68 9.86
C GLU A 103 2.12 10.73 8.36
N PRO A 104 1.37 11.56 7.60
CA PRO A 104 1.60 11.73 6.17
C PRO A 104 2.86 12.55 5.93
N ASN A 105 3.60 12.17 4.90
CA ASN A 105 4.77 12.92 4.43
C ASN A 105 4.80 12.94 2.89
N THR A 106 5.08 14.08 2.29
CA THR A 106 5.28 14.18 0.84
C THR A 106 6.76 13.95 0.53
N THR A 107 7.05 13.07 -0.43
CA THR A 107 8.43 12.66 -0.76
C THR A 107 8.62 12.46 -2.27
N SER A 108 9.86 12.25 -2.67
CA SER A 108 10.24 11.89 -4.06
C SER A 108 9.77 10.48 -4.45
N PRO A 109 9.64 10.18 -5.75
CA PRO A 109 9.19 8.87 -6.26
C PRO A 109 10.16 7.73 -5.90
N GLY A 110 11.45 8.05 -5.76
CA GLY A 110 12.46 7.18 -5.16
C GLY A 110 12.79 7.63 -3.74
N PHE A 111 12.64 6.74 -2.75
CA PHE A 111 12.99 7.06 -1.36
C PHE A 111 13.35 5.80 -0.55
N TYR A 112 13.99 6.02 0.60
CA TYR A 112 14.13 5.01 1.64
C TYR A 112 13.47 5.48 2.94
N HIS A 113 12.98 4.54 3.73
CA HIS A 113 12.35 4.79 5.02
C HIS A 113 12.85 3.79 6.05
N LEU A 114 13.32 4.28 7.20
CA LEU A 114 13.64 3.42 8.34
C LEU A 114 12.34 2.99 9.02
N ILE A 115 12.20 1.69 9.24
CA ILE A 115 10.98 1.12 9.80
C ILE A 115 11.08 1.12 11.32
N SER A 116 9.98 1.48 11.99
CA SER A 116 9.94 1.50 13.46
C SER A 116 10.00 0.09 14.01
N GLU A 117 10.80 -0.13 15.06
CA GLU A 117 10.83 -1.37 15.84
C GLU A 117 9.44 -1.77 16.36
N ASP A 118 8.58 -0.77 16.61
CA ASP A 118 7.20 -1.00 17.10
C ASP A 118 6.40 -1.88 16.15
N ILE A 119 6.72 -1.90 14.85
CA ILE A 119 6.03 -2.77 13.90
C ILE A 119 6.27 -4.24 14.25
N TYR A 120 7.47 -4.63 14.66
CA TYR A 120 7.84 -6.02 14.95
C TYR A 120 7.35 -6.51 16.31
N ARG A 121 6.86 -5.61 17.16
CA ARG A 121 6.41 -5.99 18.49
C ARG A 121 5.16 -6.84 18.39
N MET A 122 5.22 -7.98 19.06
CA MET A 122 4.10 -8.89 19.23
C MET A 122 3.26 -8.40 20.39
N VAL A 123 1.94 -8.40 20.18
CA VAL A 123 1.00 -8.24 21.30
C VAL A 123 0.67 -9.63 21.82
N ASP A 124 0.79 -9.82 23.13
CA ASP A 124 0.38 -11.06 23.76
C ASP A 124 -1.13 -11.27 23.51
N ILE A 125 -1.47 -12.38 22.88
CA ILE A 125 -2.85 -12.75 22.53
C ILE A 125 -3.70 -12.87 23.80
N ASN A 126 -3.11 -13.27 24.93
CA ASN A 126 -3.79 -13.41 26.21
C ASN A 126 -4.18 -12.06 26.84
N GLU A 127 -3.60 -10.94 26.38
CA GLU A 127 -3.93 -9.60 26.87
C GLU A 127 -4.98 -8.89 26.02
N ILE A 128 -5.43 -9.49 24.91
CA ILE A 128 -6.42 -8.91 24.02
C ILE A 128 -7.77 -9.62 24.21
N GLU A 129 -8.64 -9.00 25.01
CA GLU A 129 -9.97 -9.51 25.41
C GLU A 129 -10.86 -9.94 24.21
N TRP A 130 -10.74 -9.29 23.04
CA TRP A 130 -11.49 -9.68 21.84
C TRP A 130 -10.85 -10.81 21.01
N LEU A 131 -9.54 -11.04 21.16
CA LEU A 131 -8.87 -12.20 20.57
C LEU A 131 -9.16 -13.44 21.40
N GLU A 132 -9.27 -13.31 22.72
CA GLU A 132 -9.61 -14.43 23.59
C GLU A 132 -10.86 -15.17 23.09
N GLU A 133 -11.93 -14.45 22.72
CA GLU A 133 -13.17 -15.06 22.22
C GLU A 133 -13.03 -15.71 20.82
N ALA A 134 -12.18 -15.15 19.95
CA ALA A 134 -11.92 -15.70 18.62
C ALA A 134 -10.97 -16.91 18.64
N PHE A 135 -10.06 -16.97 19.62
CA PHE A 135 -9.00 -17.97 19.71
C PHE A 135 -9.28 -19.07 20.74
N GLN A 136 -10.16 -18.86 21.73
CA GLN A 136 -10.61 -19.91 22.68
C GLN A 136 -11.31 -21.11 22.00
N ARG A 137 -11.70 -21.00 20.73
CA ARG A 137 -12.28 -22.11 19.95
C ARG A 137 -11.27 -22.94 19.17
N THR A 138 -10.00 -22.56 19.18
CA THR A 138 -8.94 -23.22 18.42
C THR A 138 -7.84 -23.62 19.39
N ASP A 139 -7.50 -24.90 19.45
CA ASP A 139 -6.37 -25.44 20.24
C ASP A 139 -5.01 -24.97 19.67
N LEU A 140 -4.77 -23.66 19.64
CA LEU A 140 -3.58 -23.02 19.10
C LEU A 140 -2.49 -22.88 20.18
N ILE A 141 -2.20 -23.99 20.87
CA ILE A 141 -1.02 -24.09 21.72
C ILE A 141 0.20 -23.89 20.82
N GLY A 142 0.87 -22.74 20.96
CA GLY A 142 2.07 -22.38 20.18
C GLY A 142 1.85 -21.43 19.00
N ALA A 143 0.68 -20.81 18.83
CA ALA A 143 0.52 -19.72 17.86
C ALA A 143 1.35 -18.49 18.29
N SER A 144 2.09 -17.92 17.34
CA SER A 144 2.82 -16.65 17.51
C SER A 144 1.84 -15.52 17.81
N GLY A 145 2.26 -14.57 18.65
CA GLY A 145 1.54 -13.31 18.84
C GLY A 145 1.36 -12.56 17.52
N LEU A 146 0.30 -11.74 17.44
CA LEU A 146 0.07 -10.87 16.29
C LEU A 146 1.03 -9.69 16.33
N ILE A 147 1.63 -9.40 15.17
CA ILE A 147 2.50 -8.24 14.98
C ILE A 147 1.62 -6.98 14.96
N LEU A 148 2.06 -5.87 15.55
CA LEU A 148 1.26 -4.63 15.56
C LEU A 148 0.91 -4.12 14.15
N GLY A 149 1.76 -4.39 13.17
CA GLY A 149 1.50 -4.17 11.73
C GLY A 149 0.28 -4.94 11.19
N GLU A 150 -0.17 -5.99 11.88
CA GLU A 150 -1.29 -6.87 11.50
C GLU A 150 -2.55 -6.59 12.32
N THR A 151 -2.51 -5.70 13.31
CA THR A 151 -3.63 -5.52 14.26
C THR A 151 -4.71 -4.55 13.76
N LYS A 152 -5.97 -4.90 14.07
CA LYS A 152 -7.13 -4.01 13.96
C LYS A 152 -7.11 -2.98 15.09
N THR A 153 -7.55 -1.75 14.80
CA THR A 153 -7.76 -0.74 15.86
C THR A 153 -9.18 -0.80 16.38
N ILE A 154 -9.38 -0.47 17.66
CA ILE A 154 -10.71 -0.41 18.28
C ILE A 154 -11.64 0.58 17.55
N ASN A 155 -11.08 1.67 17.00
CA ASN A 155 -11.85 2.72 16.33
C ASN A 155 -11.99 2.52 14.81
N ASN A 156 -11.29 1.56 14.23
CA ASN A 156 -11.39 1.22 12.81
C ASN A 156 -11.27 -0.31 12.66
N PRO A 157 -12.39 -1.03 12.46
CA PRO A 157 -12.42 -2.49 12.39
C PRO A 157 -11.78 -3.07 11.12
N ILE A 158 -11.29 -2.21 10.23
CA ILE A 158 -10.62 -2.57 8.97
C ILE A 158 -9.12 -2.71 9.24
N TYR A 159 -8.52 -3.81 8.77
CA TYR A 159 -7.06 -3.96 8.73
C TYR A 159 -6.47 -2.76 8.00
N SER A 160 -5.58 -2.02 8.66
CA SER A 160 -4.98 -0.83 8.09
C SER A 160 -3.48 -1.01 8.01
N ALA A 161 -2.95 -0.87 6.79
CA ALA A 161 -1.54 -1.04 6.52
C ALA A 161 -0.67 -0.11 7.38
N PRO A 162 0.46 -0.58 7.92
CA PRO A 162 1.41 0.27 8.63
C PRO A 162 2.01 1.36 7.72
N TYR A 163 2.05 1.12 6.41
CA TYR A 163 2.51 2.10 5.44
C TYR A 163 1.58 2.16 4.23
N THR A 164 1.33 3.36 3.72
CA THR A 164 0.68 3.58 2.44
C THR A 164 1.50 4.52 1.56
N ILE A 165 1.46 4.28 0.25
CA ILE A 165 2.01 5.16 -0.77
C ILE A 165 0.87 5.53 -1.70
N ASP A 166 0.59 6.81 -1.81
CA ASP A 166 -0.54 7.35 -2.54
C ASP A 166 -0.06 8.45 -3.51
N PHE A 167 -0.48 8.37 -4.78
CA PHE A 167 -0.21 9.42 -5.76
C PHE A 167 -1.26 9.42 -6.88
N ILE A 168 -1.31 10.50 -7.65
CA ILE A 168 -2.16 10.63 -8.84
C ILE A 168 -1.30 10.35 -10.07
N ILE A 169 -1.78 9.54 -11.02
CA ILE A 169 -1.07 9.34 -12.30
C ILE A 169 -0.99 10.66 -13.05
N ALA A 170 0.20 11.07 -13.48
CA ALA A 170 0.40 12.31 -14.20
C ALA A 170 -0.41 12.33 -15.50
N GLU A 171 -1.01 13.47 -15.83
CA GLU A 171 -1.83 13.65 -17.05
C GLU A 171 -1.03 13.39 -18.33
N ASN A 172 0.29 13.55 -18.27
CA ASN A 172 1.23 13.30 -19.37
C ASN A 172 2.02 11.99 -19.18
N ALA A 173 1.63 11.11 -18.25
CA ALA A 173 2.26 9.81 -18.11
C ALA A 173 2.13 9.03 -19.42
N SER A 174 3.23 8.44 -19.88
CA SER A 174 3.18 7.60 -21.08
C SER A 174 2.35 6.36 -20.79
N ALA A 175 1.52 5.94 -21.74
CA ALA A 175 0.79 4.68 -21.61
C ALA A 175 1.76 3.48 -21.68
N GLY A 176 1.39 2.39 -21.03
CA GLY A 176 2.17 1.15 -21.00
C GLY A 176 2.30 0.52 -19.61
N ASP A 177 3.12 -0.52 -19.54
CA ASP A 177 3.38 -1.28 -18.33
C ASP A 177 4.56 -0.71 -17.55
N TYR A 178 4.35 -0.57 -16.25
CA TYR A 178 5.30 -0.04 -15.28
C TYR A 178 5.52 -1.03 -14.16
N LYS A 179 6.76 -1.05 -13.67
CA LYS A 179 7.18 -1.85 -12.53
C LYS A 179 7.67 -0.94 -11.44
N ILE A 180 7.08 -1.07 -10.25
CA ILE A 180 7.50 -0.33 -9.06
C ILE A 180 8.14 -1.34 -8.11
N PRO A 181 9.48 -1.47 -8.11
CA PRO A 181 10.17 -2.33 -7.16
C PRO A 181 10.13 -1.71 -5.76
N ILE A 182 9.85 -2.57 -4.78
CA ILE A 182 9.83 -2.26 -3.36
C ILE A 182 10.69 -3.30 -2.65
N LEU A 183 11.75 -2.82 -2.03
CA LEU A 183 12.73 -3.64 -1.33
C LEU A 183 12.55 -3.42 0.18
N TYR A 184 12.39 -4.51 0.90
CA TYR A 184 12.37 -4.54 2.34
C TYR A 184 13.63 -5.24 2.83
N THR A 185 14.47 -4.51 3.56
CA THR A 185 15.71 -5.03 4.13
C THR A 185 15.61 -5.00 5.64
N TYR A 186 15.95 -6.09 6.31
CA TYR A 186 15.96 -6.20 7.76
C TYR A 186 17.18 -6.99 8.23
N GLY A 187 17.62 -6.70 9.45
CA GLY A 187 18.78 -7.34 10.05
C GLY A 187 18.57 -7.62 11.53
N ASN A 188 19.28 -8.64 11.99
CA ASN A 188 19.42 -8.99 13.39
C ASN A 188 20.87 -9.42 13.60
N SER A 189 21.57 -8.73 14.51
CA SER A 189 22.99 -8.93 14.76
C SER A 189 23.81 -8.74 13.47
N ASP A 190 24.62 -9.73 13.09
CA ASP A 190 25.51 -9.65 11.92
C ASP A 190 24.87 -10.12 10.60
N ARG A 191 23.58 -10.47 10.60
CA ARG A 191 22.89 -11.03 9.42
C ARG A 191 21.87 -10.08 8.84
N TRP A 192 21.84 -10.03 7.51
CA TRP A 192 20.93 -9.21 6.72
C TRP A 192 20.07 -10.08 5.81
N TYR A 193 18.79 -9.73 5.74
CA TYR A 193 17.77 -10.38 4.94
C TYR A 193 17.10 -9.34 4.06
N GLN A 194 16.59 -9.78 2.92
CA GLN A 194 15.90 -8.92 1.97
C GLN A 194 14.71 -9.65 1.36
N ASP A 195 13.59 -8.97 1.29
CA ASP A 195 12.43 -9.35 0.49
C ASP A 195 12.20 -8.29 -0.59
N GLU A 196 11.93 -8.72 -1.81
CA GLU A 196 11.68 -7.85 -2.96
C GLU A 196 10.30 -8.15 -3.53
N ARG A 197 9.51 -7.10 -3.71
CA ARG A 197 8.21 -7.15 -4.35
C ARG A 197 8.17 -6.14 -5.48
N VAL A 198 7.47 -6.49 -6.55
CA VAL A 198 7.25 -5.61 -7.69
C VAL A 198 5.75 -5.39 -7.84
N VAL A 199 5.35 -4.13 -7.90
CA VAL A 199 3.97 -3.76 -8.24
C VAL A 199 3.91 -3.49 -9.73
N ASP A 200 3.12 -4.28 -10.43
CA ASP A 200 2.81 -4.08 -11.84
C ASP A 200 1.65 -3.08 -11.96
N LEU A 201 1.86 -2.03 -12.76
CA LEU A 201 0.89 -0.99 -13.04
C LEU A 201 0.80 -0.79 -14.56
N HIS A 202 -0.41 -0.77 -15.09
CA HIS A 202 -0.67 -0.43 -16.48
C HIS A 202 -1.34 0.93 -16.58
N VAL A 203 -0.72 1.85 -17.32
CA VAL A 203 -1.34 3.13 -17.69
C VAL A 203 -1.99 2.96 -19.06
N ASN A 204 -3.31 3.07 -19.10
CA ASN A 204 -4.14 2.92 -20.29
C ASN A 204 -3.77 3.95 -21.36
N TYR A 205 -3.83 3.54 -22.63
CA TYR A 205 -3.86 4.50 -23.72
C TYR A 205 -5.20 5.23 -23.75
N ILE A 206 -5.24 6.44 -24.33
CA ILE A 206 -6.50 7.18 -24.53
C ILE A 206 -7.55 6.32 -25.25
N TYR A 207 -7.11 5.46 -26.17
CA TYR A 207 -8.00 4.58 -26.90
C TYR A 207 -8.47 3.33 -26.15
N ASP A 208 -7.86 3.02 -25.00
CA ASP A 208 -8.32 1.93 -24.13
C ASP A 208 -9.49 2.37 -23.24
N SER A 209 -9.74 3.67 -23.14
CA SER A 209 -10.87 4.22 -22.39
C SER A 209 -12.21 3.74 -22.94
N GLU A 210 -13.15 3.42 -22.05
CA GLU A 210 -14.52 3.01 -22.42
C GLU A 210 -15.21 4.07 -23.29
N HIS A 211 -14.94 5.36 -23.05
CA HIS A 211 -15.44 6.45 -23.87
C HIS A 211 -14.94 6.38 -25.32
N PHE A 212 -13.65 6.07 -25.53
CA PHE A 212 -13.11 5.95 -26.87
C PHE A 212 -13.65 4.71 -27.60
N LYS A 213 -13.81 3.59 -26.88
CA LYS A 213 -14.50 2.40 -27.44
C LYS A 213 -15.93 2.76 -27.89
N TRP A 214 -16.66 3.49 -27.05
CA TRP A 214 -18.02 3.95 -27.39
C TRP A 214 -18.05 4.90 -28.60
N LEU A 215 -17.05 5.78 -28.70
CA LEU A 215 -16.87 6.66 -29.86
C LEU A 215 -16.60 5.85 -31.13
N ILE A 216 -15.70 4.86 -31.09
CA ILE A 216 -15.45 3.95 -32.22
C ILE A 216 -16.73 3.24 -32.61
N TYR A 217 -17.45 2.62 -31.66
CA TYR A 217 -18.71 1.93 -31.96
C TYR A 217 -19.74 2.87 -32.60
N SER A 218 -19.84 4.11 -32.12
CA SER A 218 -20.74 5.12 -32.71
C SER A 218 -20.35 5.46 -34.14
N VAL A 219 -19.06 5.68 -34.40
CA VAL A 219 -18.55 5.97 -35.76
C VAL A 219 -18.79 4.79 -36.69
N THR A 220 -18.51 3.56 -36.25
CA THR A 220 -18.76 2.34 -37.02
C THR A 220 -20.25 2.15 -37.32
N PHE A 221 -21.12 2.40 -36.34
CA PHE A 221 -22.56 2.33 -36.51
C PHE A 221 -23.07 3.35 -37.55
N LEU A 222 -22.64 4.60 -37.45
CA LEU A 222 -23.00 5.65 -38.42
C LEU A 222 -22.49 5.33 -39.84
N ALA A 223 -21.27 4.81 -39.96
CA ALA A 223 -20.73 4.38 -41.25
C ALA A 223 -21.55 3.23 -41.85
N GLY A 224 -22.01 2.28 -41.02
CA GLY A 224 -22.92 1.21 -41.43
C GLY A 224 -24.25 1.74 -41.96
N LEU A 225 -24.85 2.73 -41.30
CA LEU A 225 -26.09 3.37 -41.77
C LEU A 225 -25.90 4.09 -43.11
N ALA A 226 -24.80 4.84 -43.27
CA ALA A 226 -24.47 5.50 -44.54
C ALA A 226 -24.24 4.50 -45.68
N GLY A 227 -23.55 3.39 -45.39
CA GLY A 227 -23.36 2.29 -46.34
C GLY A 227 -24.68 1.65 -46.77
N LEU A 228 -25.61 1.46 -45.84
CA LEU A 228 -26.95 0.94 -46.13
C LEU A 228 -27.73 1.87 -47.07
N GLU A 229 -27.72 3.18 -46.81
CA GLU A 229 -28.39 4.16 -47.68
C GLU A 229 -27.83 4.12 -49.12
N TYR A 230 -26.51 4.00 -49.26
CA TYR A 230 -25.85 3.86 -50.55
C TYR A 230 -26.30 2.59 -51.27
N ILE A 231 -26.32 1.44 -50.59
CA ILE A 231 -26.81 0.17 -51.13
C ILE A 231 -28.26 0.29 -51.59
N LEU A 232 -29.13 0.90 -50.79
CA LEU A 232 -30.54 1.13 -51.15
C LEU A 232 -30.69 2.02 -52.39
N LYS A 233 -29.87 3.08 -52.52
CA LYS A 233 -29.84 3.93 -53.71
C LYS A 233 -29.39 3.14 -54.95
N SER A 234 -28.35 2.32 -54.85
CA SER A 234 -27.86 1.49 -55.95
C SER A 234 -28.88 0.43 -56.37
N LEU A 235 -29.53 -0.25 -55.42
CA LEU A 235 -30.60 -1.22 -55.69
C LEU A 235 -31.78 -0.56 -56.39
N LYS A 236 -32.15 0.66 -55.99
CA LYS A 236 -33.20 1.44 -56.66
C LYS A 236 -32.82 1.80 -58.09
N GLN A 237 -31.57 2.19 -58.34
CA GLN A 237 -31.08 2.48 -59.69
C GLN A 237 -31.08 1.23 -60.58
N LEU A 238 -30.61 0.10 -60.05
CA LEU A 238 -30.62 -1.20 -60.74
C LEU A 238 -32.04 -1.64 -61.09
N TRP A 239 -32.97 -1.53 -60.13
CA TRP A 239 -34.39 -1.84 -60.35
C TRP A 239 -35.01 -0.99 -61.47
N ASN A 240 -34.75 0.33 -61.45
CA ASN A 240 -35.25 1.23 -62.49
C ASN A 240 -34.68 0.90 -63.88
N TRP A 241 -33.42 0.45 -63.94
CA TRP A 241 -32.80 0.00 -65.19
C TRP A 241 -33.44 -1.30 -65.70
N LEU A 242 -33.63 -2.30 -64.84
CA LEU A 242 -34.30 -3.55 -65.18
C LEU A 242 -35.73 -3.32 -65.68
N LYS A 243 -36.48 -2.42 -65.04
CA LYS A 243 -37.84 -2.09 -65.46
C LYS A 243 -37.89 -1.58 -66.91
N ARG A 244 -36.93 -0.73 -67.31
CA ARG A 244 -36.84 -0.21 -68.69
C ARG A 244 -36.54 -1.29 -69.72
N LEU A 245 -35.84 -2.36 -69.35
CA LEU A 245 -35.58 -3.48 -70.26
C LEU A 245 -36.81 -4.35 -70.50
N CYS A 246 -37.72 -4.44 -69.54
CA CYS A 246 -38.97 -5.20 -69.69
C CYS A 246 -40.03 -4.45 -70.51
N ASP A 247 -39.95 -3.11 -70.56
CA ASP A 247 -40.88 -2.26 -71.32
C ASP A 247 -40.49 -2.12 -72.82
N CYS A 248 -39.41 -2.79 -73.27
CA CYS A 248 -38.95 -2.84 -74.67
C CYS A 248 -39.17 -4.24 -75.26
#